data_AF-A0AAJ6ERU9-F1
#
_entry.id   AF-A0AAJ6ERU9-F1
#
_cell.length_a   1.000
_cell.length_b   1.000
_cell.length_c   1.000
_cell.angle_alpha   90.00
_cell.angle_beta   90.00
_cell.angle_gamma   90.00
#
_symmetry.space_group_name_H-M   'P 1'
#
loop_
_entity.id
_entity.type
_entity.pdbx_description
1 polymer ?
#
loop_
_entity_poly.entity_id
_entity_poly.type
_entity_poly.pdbx_seq_one_letter_code
_entity_poly.pdbx_strand_id
1 'polypeptide(L)'
;MPKFRLRLACSDKSAARVMRPDRSHLIFLPASFTWRTIPVDVAVAIGARPKAKARAWLEAFSRDAQRPLLLQADGEWQAHGPPDFLRDMVERLAGGGDPWR
;
A
#
# COMPACT_ATOMS: atom_id res chain seq x y z
N MET A 1 8.62 0.62 -22.33
CA MET A 1 8.53 0.99 -20.91
C MET A 1 7.29 1.86 -20.70
N PRO A 2 6.26 1.40 -19.96
CA PRO A 2 5.09 2.22 -19.72
C PRO A 2 5.43 3.29 -18.66
N LYS A 3 5.12 4.56 -18.98
CA LYS A 3 5.28 5.71 -18.08
C LYS A 3 3.99 5.88 -17.28
N PHE A 4 3.97 5.47 -16.02
CA PHE A 4 2.85 5.72 -15.11
C PHE A 4 2.97 7.13 -14.52
N ARG A 5 1.98 7.98 -14.79
CA ARG A 5 1.88 9.34 -14.25
C ARG A 5 1.10 9.29 -12.94
N LEU A 6 1.79 9.40 -11.81
CA LEU A 6 1.22 9.38 -10.46
C LEU A 6 0.28 10.60 -10.26
N ARG A 7 -1.03 10.40 -10.16
CA ARG A 7 -1.97 11.41 -9.63
C ARG A 7 -2.12 11.14 -8.13
N LEU A 8 -1.49 11.96 -7.28
CA LEU A 8 -1.81 11.97 -5.86
C LEU A 8 -3.24 12.49 -5.67
N ALA A 9 -4.18 11.61 -5.36
CA ALA A 9 -5.47 11.99 -4.80
C ALA A 9 -5.29 12.11 -3.28
N CYS A 10 -5.01 13.32 -2.79
CA CYS A 10 -5.07 13.63 -1.37
C CYS A 10 -6.33 14.47 -1.13
N SER A 11 -7.41 13.82 -0.72
CA SER A 11 -8.69 14.48 -0.41
C SER A 11 -8.92 14.54 1.10
N ASP A 12 -7.95 15.11 1.84
CA ASP A 12 -8.17 15.65 3.18
C ASP A 12 -7.11 16.72 3.46
N LYS A 13 -7.53 17.97 3.73
CA LYS A 13 -6.60 19.10 3.93
C LYS A 13 -5.69 18.93 5.16
N SER A 14 -6.01 17.96 6.02
CA SER A 14 -5.23 17.61 7.22
C SER A 14 -4.11 16.60 6.92
N ALA A 15 -4.29 15.73 5.92
CA ALA A 15 -3.35 14.67 5.53
C ALA A 15 -2.23 15.17 4.59
N ALA A 16 -2.48 16.25 3.84
CA ALA A 16 -1.56 16.82 2.86
C ALA A 16 -0.22 17.30 3.44
N ARG A 17 -0.14 17.61 4.75
CA ARG A 17 1.11 18.08 5.39
C ARG A 17 2.11 16.95 5.68
N VAL A 18 1.64 15.70 5.76
CA VAL A 18 2.47 14.53 6.13
C VAL A 18 2.90 13.71 4.92
N MET A 19 2.09 13.67 3.85
CA MET A 19 2.48 13.12 2.55
C MET A 19 3.23 14.14 1.69
N ARG A 20 4.30 14.71 2.25
CA ARG A 20 5.32 15.35 1.43
C ARG A 20 6.22 14.25 0.86
N PRO A 21 6.29 14.05 -0.46
CA PRO A 21 7.11 12.98 -1.05
C PRO A 21 8.59 13.07 -0.65
N ASP A 22 9.07 14.26 -0.26
CA ASP A 22 10.41 14.49 0.30
C ASP A 22 10.62 13.96 1.74
N ARG A 23 9.56 13.54 2.46
CA ARG A 23 9.63 13.17 3.89
C ARG A 23 8.97 11.85 4.26
N SER A 24 8.23 11.21 3.34
CA SER A 24 7.44 10.01 3.66
C SER A 24 8.22 8.71 3.56
N HIS A 25 9.37 8.67 2.88
CA HIS A 25 10.13 7.42 2.60
C HIS A 25 9.23 6.30 2.10
N LEU A 26 8.18 6.64 1.34
CA LEU A 26 7.14 5.70 0.95
C LEU A 26 6.50 6.11 -0.38
N ILE A 27 6.38 5.15 -1.29
CA ILE A 27 5.61 5.23 -2.52
C ILE A 27 4.24 4.62 -2.22
N PHE A 28 3.18 5.35 -2.51
CA PHE A 28 1.80 4.86 -2.40
C PHE A 28 1.18 4.79 -3.79
N LEU A 29 0.69 3.61 -4.15
CA LEU A 29 0.14 3.25 -5.44
C LEU A 29 -1.32 2.83 -5.27
N PRO A 30 -2.26 3.79 -5.40
CA PRO A 30 -3.65 3.48 -5.20
C PRO A 30 -4.20 2.63 -6.33
N ALA A 31 -5.05 1.65 -5.99
CA ALA A 31 -5.72 0.74 -6.92
C ALA A 31 -4.76 0.09 -7.93
N SER A 32 -3.65 -0.44 -7.42
CA SER A 32 -2.56 -1.02 -8.22
C SER A 32 -2.98 -2.27 -8.99
N PHE A 33 -3.81 -3.12 -8.37
CA PHE A 33 -4.36 -4.31 -9.01
C PHE A 33 -5.73 -4.66 -8.40
N THR A 34 -6.41 -5.64 -8.97
CA THR A 34 -7.71 -6.10 -8.48
C THR A 34 -7.56 -7.48 -7.84
N TRP A 35 -8.03 -7.64 -6.61
CA TRP A 35 -8.24 -8.93 -5.99
C TRP A 35 -9.73 -9.28 -6.03
N ARG A 36 -10.09 -10.33 -6.76
CA ARG A 36 -11.48 -10.67 -7.13
C ARG A 36 -12.14 -9.50 -7.88
N THR A 37 -12.86 -8.63 -7.18
CA THR A 37 -13.49 -7.40 -7.70
C THR A 37 -13.07 -6.15 -6.94
N ILE A 38 -12.19 -6.29 -5.94
CA ILE A 38 -11.84 -5.24 -5.00
C ILE A 38 -10.46 -4.66 -5.38
N PRO A 39 -10.34 -3.35 -5.61
CA PRO A 39 -9.06 -2.72 -5.93
C PRO A 39 -8.13 -2.70 -4.72
N VAL A 40 -6.91 -3.19 -4.89
CA VAL A 40 -5.86 -3.29 -3.87
C VAL A 40 -4.89 -2.13 -3.98
N ASP A 41 -4.61 -1.48 -2.85
CA ASP A 41 -3.56 -0.48 -2.72
C ASP A 41 -2.20 -1.14 -2.49
N VAL A 42 -1.13 -0.52 -2.99
CA VAL A 42 0.24 -0.96 -2.73
C VAL A 42 1.03 0.19 -2.15
N ALA A 43 1.76 -0.07 -1.08
CA ALA A 43 2.70 0.85 -0.47
C ALA A 43 4.09 0.21 -0.44
N VAL A 44 5.11 0.96 -0.84
CA VAL A 44 6.50 0.49 -0.85
C VAL A 44 7.36 1.49 -0.10
N ALA A 45 8.02 1.04 0.97
CA ALA A 45 9.00 1.85 1.68
C ALA A 45 10.24 2.10 0.81
N ILE A 46 10.72 3.34 0.76
CA ILE A 46 11.95 3.74 0.08
C ILE A 46 13.05 3.97 1.13
N GLY A 47 14.02 3.06 1.18
CA GLY A 47 15.14 3.15 2.12
C GLY A 47 14.74 2.66 3.52
N ALA A 48 14.87 3.52 4.52
CA ALA A 48 14.59 3.16 5.91
C ALA A 48 13.09 2.88 6.16
N ARG A 49 12.81 2.02 7.15
CA ARG A 49 11.46 1.65 7.60
C ARG A 49 10.52 2.87 7.68
N PRO A 50 9.29 2.80 7.15
CA PRO A 50 8.37 3.92 7.19
C PRO A 50 8.07 4.28 8.64
N LYS A 51 8.04 5.58 8.95
CA LYS A 51 7.73 6.07 10.30
C LYS A 51 6.37 5.50 10.73
N ALA A 52 6.24 5.15 12.01
CA ALA A 52 5.01 4.57 12.57
C ALA A 52 3.74 5.35 12.21
N LYS A 53 3.83 6.69 12.13
CA LYS A 53 2.72 7.57 11.70
C LYS A 53 2.30 7.34 10.24
N ALA A 54 3.25 7.11 9.33
CA ALA A 54 2.94 6.84 7.92
C ALA A 54 2.27 5.48 7.76
N ARG A 55 2.75 4.46 8.50
CA ARG A 55 2.11 3.15 8.55
C ARG A 55 0.68 3.23 9.11
N ALA A 56 0.51 3.89 10.26
CA ALA A 56 -0.81 4.06 10.87
C ALA A 56 -1.80 4.79 9.95
N TRP A 57 -1.32 5.77 9.18
CA TRP A 57 -2.14 6.44 8.18
C TRP A 57 -2.55 5.52 7.03
N LEU A 58 -1.63 4.68 6.52
CA LEU A 58 -1.96 3.71 5.46
C LEU A 58 -2.98 2.68 5.92
N GLU A 59 -2.84 2.18 7.14
CA GLU A 59 -3.80 1.24 7.74
C GLU A 59 -5.18 1.91 7.93
N ALA A 60 -5.22 3.17 8.38
CA ALA A 60 -6.45 3.95 8.47
C ALA A 60 -7.09 4.18 7.09
N PHE A 61 -6.30 4.60 6.10
CA PHE A 61 -6.77 4.81 4.72
C PHE A 61 -7.36 3.53 4.12
N SER A 62 -6.68 2.39 4.29
CA SER A 62 -7.17 1.09 3.83
C SER A 62 -8.52 0.72 4.47
N ARG A 63 -8.69 0.98 5.76
CA ARG A 63 -9.95 0.76 6.48
C ARG A 63 -11.06 1.68 5.98
N ASP A 64 -10.78 2.98 5.87
CA ASP A 64 -11.76 4.00 5.46
C ASP A 64 -12.18 3.82 3.99
N ALA A 65 -11.24 3.46 3.12
CA ALA A 65 -11.52 3.18 1.72
C ALA A 65 -12.19 1.82 1.50
N GLN A 66 -12.22 0.95 2.52
CA GLN A 66 -12.62 -0.46 2.42
C GLN A 66 -11.86 -1.23 1.34
N ARG A 67 -10.56 -0.93 1.21
CA ARG A 67 -9.69 -1.48 0.17
C ARG A 67 -8.51 -2.19 0.80
N PRO A 68 -8.19 -3.42 0.38
CA PRO A 68 -7.01 -4.11 0.85
C PRO A 68 -5.73 -3.35 0.49
N LEU A 69 -4.70 -3.54 1.30
CA LEU A 69 -3.39 -2.89 1.15
C LEU A 69 -2.28 -3.93 1.27
N LEU A 70 -1.32 -3.87 0.36
CA LEU A 70 -0.01 -4.50 0.50
C LEU A 70 1.05 -3.45 0.86
N LEU A 71 1.80 -3.68 1.92
CA LEU A 71 2.91 -2.84 2.35
C LEU A 71 4.22 -3.62 2.26
N GLN A 72 5.16 -3.16 1.44
CA GLN A 72 6.55 -3.61 1.49
C GLN A 72 7.35 -2.72 2.43
N ALA A 73 7.96 -3.30 3.45
CA ALA A 73 8.90 -2.61 4.33
C ALA A 73 9.98 -3.58 4.82
N ASP A 74 11.22 -3.12 4.88
CA ASP A 74 12.37 -3.92 5.34
C ASP A 74 12.57 -5.24 4.57
N GLY A 75 12.23 -5.27 3.28
CA GLY A 75 12.28 -6.47 2.45
C GLY A 75 11.12 -7.44 2.64
N GLU A 76 10.20 -7.15 3.57
CA GLU A 76 9.06 -8.00 3.92
C GLU A 76 7.74 -7.42 3.40
N TRP A 77 6.85 -8.30 2.94
CA TRP A 77 5.50 -7.95 2.53
C TRP A 77 4.49 -8.15 3.66
N GLN A 78 3.68 -7.13 3.91
CA GLN A 78 2.61 -7.14 4.90
C GLN A 78 1.27 -6.88 4.22
N ALA A 79 0.31 -7.77 4.43
CA ALA A 79 -1.04 -7.64 3.89
C ALA A 79 -2.01 -7.09 4.95
N HIS A 80 -2.88 -6.17 4.54
CA HIS A 80 -3.94 -5.60 5.34
C HIS A 80 -5.26 -5.70 4.57
N GLY A 81 -6.32 -6.20 5.20
CA GLY A 81 -7.60 -6.39 4.55
C GLY A 81 -8.46 -7.46 5.22
N PRO A 82 -9.53 -7.90 4.55
CA PRO A 82 -10.41 -8.94 5.08
C PRO A 82 -9.66 -10.28 5.24
N PRO A 83 -10.11 -11.18 6.13
CA PRO A 83 -9.41 -12.45 6.41
C PRO A 83 -9.14 -13.30 5.16
N ASP A 84 -10.09 -13.31 4.22
CA ASP A 84 -9.94 -13.98 2.93
C ASP A 84 -8.78 -13.43 2.09
N PHE A 85 -8.60 -12.12 2.09
CA PHE A 85 -7.48 -11.48 1.40
C PHE A 85 -6.16 -11.88 2.04
N LEU A 86 -6.09 -11.90 3.37
CA LEU A 86 -4.89 -12.28 4.10
C LEU A 86 -4.47 -13.72 3.78
N ARG A 87 -5.42 -14.66 3.76
CA ARG A 87 -5.15 -16.06 3.38
C ARG A 87 -4.60 -16.16 1.95
N ASP A 88 -5.28 -15.54 0.98
CA ASP A 88 -4.86 -15.56 -0.42
C ASP A 88 -3.46 -14.92 -0.61
N MET A 89 -3.12 -13.88 0.18
CA MET A 89 -1.80 -13.24 0.11
C MET A 89 -0.70 -14.06 0.79
N VAL A 90 -0.99 -14.76 1.90
CA VAL A 90 -0.03 -15.67 2.54
C VAL A 90 0.40 -16.76 1.55
N GLU A 91 -0.56 -17.36 0.84
CA GLU A 91 -0.28 -18.38 -0.17
C GLU A 91 0.59 -17.84 -1.32
N ARG A 92 0.29 -16.63 -1.81
CA ARG A 92 1.05 -15.99 -2.90
C ARG A 92 2.46 -15.58 -2.49
N LEU A 93 2.61 -15.01 -1.30
CA LEU A 93 3.89 -14.53 -0.78
C LEU A 93 4.82 -15.70 -0.41
N ALA A 94 4.26 -16.81 0.08
CA ALA A 94 5.02 -18.04 0.36
C ALA A 94 5.64 -18.65 -0.91
N GLY A 95 5.05 -18.38 -2.09
CA GLY A 95 5.57 -18.84 -3.38
C GLY A 95 6.79 -18.07 -3.90
N GLY A 96 7.26 -17.03 -3.20
CA GLY A 96 8.43 -16.23 -3.59
C GLY A 96 8.22 -15.36 -4.84
N GLY A 97 6.96 -15.22 -5.30
CA GLY A 97 6.59 -14.38 -6.44
C GLY A 97 6.24 -12.94 -6.04
N ASP A 98 6.27 -12.03 -7.01
CA ASP A 98 5.69 -10.69 -6.85
C ASP A 98 4.18 -10.81 -6.58
N PRO A 99 3.64 -10.24 -5.48
CA PRO A 99 2.25 -10.49 -5.05
C PRO A 99 1.17 -9.91 -5.98
N TRP A 100 1.55 -9.11 -6.98
CA TRP A 100 0.66 -8.53 -7.99
C TRP A 100 0.79 -9.17 -9.39
N ARG A 101 1.62 -10.20 -9.56
CA ARG A 101 1.88 -10.85 -10.85
C ARG A 101 1.01 -12.09 -11.08
#